data_AF-A0A3D2SBZ9-F1
#
_entry.id   AF-A0A3D2SBZ9-F1
#
_cell.length_a   1.000
_cell.length_b   1.000
_cell.length_c   1.000
_cell.angle_alpha   90.00
_cell.angle_beta   90.00
_cell.angle_gamma   90.00
#
_symmetry.space_group_name_H-M   'P 1'
#
loop_
_entity.id
_entity.type
_entity.pdbx_description
1 polymer ?
#
loop_
_entity_poly.entity_id
_entity_poly.type
_entity_poly.pdbx_seq_one_letter_code
_entity_poly.pdbx_strand_id
1 'polypeptide(L)'
;MITILNYINGQFLPPVNGRYIDNIDPATGTVYGKIAASDNADVELAVQAAQKAFPVWSKTDIIERSRVLRKLADLILENIDELAAAESQDNGKPLTLATSVDIPRAARNFE
;
A
#
# COMPACT_ATOMS: atom_id res chain seq x y z
N MET A 1 16.00 3.49 9.23
CA MET A 1 15.48 4.14 8.00
C MET A 1 14.87 3.06 7.14
N ILE A 2 13.56 3.12 6.92
CA ILE A 2 12.84 2.09 6.15
C ILE A 2 13.06 2.30 4.65
N THR A 3 12.97 1.22 3.85
CA THR A 3 13.00 1.30 2.39
C THR A 3 11.74 0.66 1.85
N ILE A 4 10.90 1.47 1.21
CA ILE A 4 9.65 1.04 0.58
C ILE A 4 9.95 0.63 -0.86
N LEU A 5 9.56 -0.61 -1.19
CA LEU A 5 9.78 -1.23 -2.49
C LEU A 5 8.48 -1.20 -3.31
N ASN A 6 8.59 -1.38 -4.62
CA ASN A 6 7.43 -1.67 -5.45
C ASN A 6 6.84 -3.03 -5.07
N TYR A 7 5.52 -3.19 -5.13
CA TYR A 7 4.87 -4.50 -5.03
C TYR A 7 4.25 -4.88 -6.36
N ILE A 8 4.98 -5.68 -7.15
CA ILE A 8 4.63 -6.03 -8.53
C ILE A 8 4.60 -7.55 -8.64
N ASN A 9 3.54 -8.09 -9.25
CA ASN A 9 3.37 -9.52 -9.48
C ASN A 9 3.49 -10.38 -8.19
N GLY A 10 2.98 -9.87 -7.07
CA GLY A 10 3.02 -10.57 -5.78
C GLY A 10 4.40 -10.57 -5.10
N GLN A 11 5.33 -9.69 -5.52
CA GLN A 11 6.69 -9.62 -4.99
C GLN A 11 7.10 -8.18 -4.69
N PHE A 12 7.91 -8.01 -3.65
CA PHE A 12 8.58 -6.74 -3.37
C PHE A 12 9.83 -6.59 -4.24
N LEU A 13 9.88 -5.54 -5.05
CA LEU A 13 10.96 -5.28 -6.00
C LEU A 13 11.55 -3.87 -5.79
N PRO A 14 12.89 -3.71 -5.80
CA PRO A 14 13.49 -2.39 -5.90
C PRO A 14 13.14 -1.74 -7.25
N PRO A 15 13.17 -0.40 -7.35
CA PRO A 15 12.97 0.28 -8.62
C PRO A 15 14.07 -0.13 -9.61
N VAL A 16 13.71 -0.35 -10.86
CA VAL A 16 14.63 -0.83 -11.91
C VAL A 16 15.84 0.09 -12.07
N ASN A 17 15.64 1.41 -11.95
CA ASN A 17 16.69 2.41 -12.05
C ASN A 17 17.54 2.58 -10.78
N GLY A 18 17.21 1.86 -9.69
CA GLY A 18 17.89 1.92 -8.39
C GLY A 18 17.76 3.25 -7.64
N ARG A 19 16.91 4.18 -8.09
CA ARG A 19 16.73 5.49 -7.48
C ARG A 19 15.65 5.47 -6.41
N TYR A 20 15.85 6.30 -5.40
CA TYR A 20 14.91 6.45 -4.29
C TYR A 20 14.64 7.92 -4.00
N ILE A 21 13.45 8.23 -3.52
CA ILE A 21 13.05 9.54 -2.99
C ILE A 21 13.06 9.48 -1.47
N ASP A 22 13.45 10.57 -0.84
CA ASP A 22 13.44 10.70 0.62
C ASP A 22 12.00 10.81 1.11
N ASN A 23 11.62 9.94 2.04
CA ASN A 23 10.36 10.08 2.76
C ASN A 23 10.58 10.89 4.03
N ILE A 24 9.88 12.02 4.13
CA ILE A 24 10.11 13.06 5.12
C ILE A 24 8.93 13.06 6.08
N ASP A 25 9.23 12.98 7.37
CA ASP A 25 8.24 13.20 8.41
C ASP A 25 7.92 14.70 8.47
N PRO A 26 6.70 15.14 8.15
CA PRO A 26 6.34 16.55 8.08
C PRO A 26 6.34 17.25 9.45
N ALA A 27 6.24 16.52 10.56
CA ALA A 27 6.28 17.09 11.90
C ALA A 27 7.70 17.46 12.34
N THR A 28 8.71 16.75 11.83
CA THR A 28 10.13 16.95 12.21
C THR A 28 11.00 17.50 11.09
N GLY A 29 10.56 17.39 9.83
CA GLY A 29 11.35 17.68 8.64
C GLY A 29 12.48 16.68 8.39
N THR A 30 12.50 15.55 9.11
CA THR A 30 13.58 14.56 9.02
C THR A 30 13.23 13.43 8.07
N VAL A 31 14.24 12.91 7.36
CA VAL A 31 14.07 11.72 6.51
C VAL A 31 13.96 10.48 7.40
N TYR A 32 12.83 9.79 7.35
CA TYR A 32 12.60 8.56 8.12
C TYR A 32 12.63 7.30 7.25
N GLY A 33 12.44 7.47 5.93
CA GLY A 33 12.43 6.38 4.97
C GLY A 33 12.87 6.79 3.58
N LYS A 34 12.90 5.80 2.68
CA LYS A 34 13.16 5.94 1.24
C LYS A 34 12.03 5.26 0.48
N ILE A 35 11.47 5.90 -0.53
CA ILE A 35 10.46 5.31 -1.42
C ILE A 35 11.05 5.07 -2.81
N ALA A 36 10.65 3.96 -3.44
CA ALA A 36 11.07 3.64 -4.79
C ALA A 36 10.74 4.78 -5.77
N ALA A 37 11.75 5.33 -6.44
CA ALA A 37 11.58 6.39 -7.43
C ALA A 37 11.35 5.77 -8.83
N SER A 38 10.23 5.06 -8.92
CA SER A 38 9.84 4.26 -10.09
C SER A 38 9.73 5.09 -11.35
N ASP A 39 10.09 4.50 -12.48
CA ASP A 39 9.95 5.11 -13.81
C ASP A 39 9.13 4.24 -14.78
N ASN A 40 9.18 4.58 -16.07
CA ASN A 40 8.44 3.87 -17.11
C ASN A 40 8.73 2.36 -17.13
N ALA A 41 9.94 1.92 -16.76
CA ALA A 41 10.29 0.51 -16.75
C ALA A 41 9.55 -0.25 -15.63
N ASP A 42 9.48 0.31 -14.42
CA ASP A 42 8.71 -0.25 -13.31
C ASP A 42 7.20 -0.29 -13.62
N VAL A 43 6.69 0.78 -14.24
CA VAL A 43 5.29 0.87 -14.66
C VAL A 43 4.96 -0.20 -15.70
N GLU A 44 5.83 -0.40 -16.70
CA GLU A 44 5.65 -1.44 -17.71
C GLU A 44 5.62 -2.84 -17.09
N LEU A 45 6.51 -3.13 -16.12
CA LEU A 45 6.48 -4.39 -15.37
C LEU A 45 5.15 -4.59 -14.62
N ALA A 46 4.64 -3.53 -13.97
CA ALA A 46 3.36 -3.56 -13.27
C ALA A 46 2.18 -3.80 -14.22
N VAL A 47 2.15 -3.12 -15.37
CA VAL A 47 1.11 -3.26 -16.39
C VAL A 47 1.10 -4.67 -16.97
N GLN A 48 2.27 -5.20 -17.35
CA GLN A 48 2.37 -6.56 -17.87
C GLN A 48 1.93 -7.61 -16.84
N ALA A 49 2.28 -7.43 -15.56
CA ALA A 49 1.82 -8.31 -14.50
C ALA A 49 0.30 -8.27 -14.34
N ALA A 50 -0.29 -7.07 -14.32
CA ALA A 50 -1.74 -6.89 -14.22
C ALA A 50 -2.48 -7.50 -15.43
N GLN A 51 -1.97 -7.28 -16.65
CA GLN A 51 -2.53 -7.87 -17.87
C GLN A 51 -2.48 -9.41 -17.85
N LYS A 52 -1.42 -10.01 -17.31
CA LYS A 52 -1.32 -11.47 -17.17
C LYS A 52 -2.26 -12.02 -16.10
N ALA A 53 -2.47 -11.29 -15.00
CA ALA A 53 -3.38 -11.70 -13.93
C ALA A 53 -4.86 -11.58 -14.32
N PHE A 54 -5.20 -10.58 -15.16
CA PHE A 54 -6.58 -10.21 -15.46
C PHE A 54 -7.45 -11.35 -16.04
N PRO A 55 -7.00 -12.18 -17.01
CA PRO A 55 -7.83 -13.27 -17.54
C PRO A 55 -8.27 -14.30 -16.49
N VAL A 56 -7.47 -14.52 -15.45
CA VAL A 56 -7.79 -15.44 -14.36
C VAL A 56 -8.64 -14.73 -13.30
N TRP A 57 -8.23 -13.54 -12.88
CA TRP A 57 -8.94 -12.78 -11.84
C TRP A 57 -10.36 -12.37 -12.28
N SER A 58 -10.53 -11.92 -13.53
CA SER A 58 -11.84 -11.50 -14.05
C SER A 58 -12.84 -12.66 -14.13
N LYS A 59 -12.36 -13.90 -14.28
CA LYS A 59 -13.17 -15.13 -14.29
C LYS A 59 -13.33 -15.77 -12.92
N THR A 60 -12.64 -15.26 -11.89
CA THR A 60 -12.79 -15.75 -10.52
C THR A 60 -14.23 -15.51 -10.05
N ASP A 61 -14.82 -16.48 -9.35
CA ASP A 61 -16.20 -16.39 -8.89
C ASP A 61 -16.44 -15.14 -8.03
N ILE A 62 -17.64 -14.57 -8.11
CA ILE A 62 -18.00 -13.35 -7.38
C ILE A 62 -17.92 -13.55 -5.86
N ILE A 63 -18.29 -14.74 -5.35
CA ILE A 63 -18.22 -15.09 -3.93
C ILE A 63 -16.76 -15.14 -3.49
N GLU A 64 -15.88 -15.76 -4.28
CA GLU A 64 -14.45 -15.83 -3.97
C GLU A 64 -13.79 -14.44 -3.97
N ARG A 65 -14.12 -13.57 -4.94
CA ARG A 65 -13.61 -12.19 -4.93
C ARG A 65 -14.12 -11.42 -3.71
N SER A 66 -15.39 -11.58 -3.34
CA SER A 66 -15.95 -10.96 -2.12
C SER A 66 -15.25 -11.47 -0.86
N ARG A 67 -14.95 -12.77 -0.76
CA ARG A 67 -14.21 -13.35 0.36
C ARG A 67 -12.81 -12.75 0.50
N VAL A 68 -12.11 -12.53 -0.61
CA VAL A 68 -10.78 -11.87 -0.61
C VAL A 68 -10.88 -10.43 -0.10
N LEU A 69 -11.85 -9.65 -0.59
CA LEU A 69 -12.05 -8.25 -0.16
C LEU A 69 -12.44 -8.15 1.32
N ARG A 70 -13.35 -9.01 1.79
CA ARG A 70 -13.72 -9.08 3.21
C ARG A 70 -12.53 -9.44 4.10
N LYS A 71 -11.71 -10.42 3.69
CA LYS A 71 -10.50 -10.74 4.44
C LYS A 71 -9.51 -9.58 4.46
N LEU A 72 -9.43 -8.78 3.40
CA LEU A 72 -8.64 -7.54 3.40
C LEU A 72 -9.18 -6.52 4.42
N ALA A 73 -10.51 -6.33 4.50
CA ALA A 73 -11.12 -5.47 5.51
C ALA A 73 -10.76 -5.92 6.94
N ASP A 74 -10.88 -7.22 7.22
CA ASP A 74 -10.50 -7.80 8.51
C ASP A 74 -9.02 -7.54 8.81
N LEU A 75 -8.13 -7.78 7.85
CA LEU A 75 -6.68 -7.56 8.02
C LEU A 75 -6.34 -6.08 8.26
N ILE A 76 -7.07 -5.14 7.66
CA ILE A 76 -6.88 -3.70 7.93
C ILE A 76 -7.22 -3.40 9.40
N LEU A 77 -8.32 -3.93 9.92
CA LEU A 77 -8.73 -3.73 11.31
C LEU A 77 -7.81 -4.46 12.30
N GLU A 78 -7.37 -5.67 11.97
CA GLU A 78 -6.40 -6.44 12.75
C GLU A 78 -5.06 -5.69 12.91
N ASN A 79 -4.69 -4.84 11.94
CA ASN A 79 -3.43 -4.08 11.93
C ASN A 79 -3.64 -2.56 12.11
N ILE A 80 -4.73 -2.16 12.77
CA ILE A 80 -5.12 -0.75 12.87
C ILE A 80 -4.06 0.16 13.49
N ASP A 81 -3.36 -0.31 14.51
CA ASP A 81 -2.36 0.48 15.24
C ASP A 81 -1.14 0.79 14.35
N GLU A 82 -0.66 -0.21 13.60
CA GLU A 82 0.48 -0.05 12.68
C GLU A 82 0.13 0.87 11.51
N LEU A 83 -1.04 0.65 10.90
CA LEU A 83 -1.50 1.47 9.77
C LEU A 83 -1.76 2.92 10.21
N ALA A 84 -2.35 3.15 11.39
CA ALA A 84 -2.60 4.49 11.90
C ALA A 84 -1.30 5.22 12.25
N ALA A 85 -0.30 4.52 12.82
CA ALA A 85 1.02 5.09 13.08
C ALA A 85 1.72 5.50 11.78
N ALA A 86 1.68 4.64 10.76
CA ALA A 86 2.27 4.95 9.46
C ALA A 86 1.60 6.15 8.78
N GLU A 87 0.26 6.20 8.77
CA GLU A 87 -0.52 7.30 8.20
C GLU A 87 -0.27 8.62 8.94
N SER A 88 -0.19 8.58 10.27
CA SER A 88 0.10 9.75 11.10
C SER A 88 1.52 10.29 10.85
N GLN A 89 2.50 9.39 10.73
CA GLN A 89 3.90 9.76 10.48
C GLN A 89 4.11 10.32 9.07
N ASP A 90 3.50 9.73 8.05
CA ASP A 90 3.67 10.17 6.65
C ASP A 90 2.91 11.46 6.35
N ASN A 91 1.69 11.62 6.91
CA ASN A 91 0.81 12.74 6.59
C ASN A 91 0.87 13.88 7.62
N GLY A 92 1.39 13.64 8.83
CA GLY A 92 1.43 14.61 9.93
C GLY A 92 0.10 14.80 10.67
N LYS A 93 -0.93 14.00 10.37
CA LYS A 93 -2.22 14.07 11.06
C LYS A 93 -2.13 13.48 12.47
N PRO A 94 -2.98 13.92 13.43
CA PRO A 94 -3.02 13.31 14.76
C PRO A 94 -3.30 11.81 14.68
N LEU A 95 -2.53 11.01 15.42
CA LEU A 95 -2.72 9.55 15.49
C LEU A 95 -4.16 9.17 15.83
N THR A 96 -4.78 9.90 16.77
CA THR A 96 -6.18 9.68 17.17
C THR A 96 -7.16 9.81 15.99
N LEU A 97 -6.90 10.71 15.04
CA LEU A 97 -7.73 10.88 13.85
C LEU A 97 -7.50 9.73 12.86
N ALA A 98 -6.25 9.34 12.63
CA ALA A 98 -5.92 8.20 11.78
C ALA A 98 -6.56 6.90 12.30
N THR A 99 -6.45 6.63 13.60
CA THR A 99 -7.01 5.45 14.27
C THR A 99 -8.53 5.43 14.27
N SER A 100 -9.19 6.56 14.58
CA SER A 100 -10.66 6.57 14.76
C SER A 100 -11.45 6.78 13.47
N VAL A 101 -10.83 7.34 12.42
CA VAL A 101 -11.53 7.73 11.19
C VAL A 101 -10.95 7.03 9.95
N ASP A 102 -9.67 7.23 9.66
CA ASP A 102 -9.13 6.86 8.35
C ASP A 102 -8.99 5.35 8.15
N ILE A 103 -8.36 4.65 9.10
CA ILE A 103 -8.17 3.20 8.99
C ILE A 103 -9.51 2.44 9.04
N PRO A 104 -10.46 2.76 9.95
CA PRO A 104 -11.78 2.14 9.92
C PRO A 104 -12.57 2.43 8.64
N ARG A 105 -12.46 3.65 8.10
CA ARG A 105 -13.11 3.99 6.82
C ARG A 105 -12.51 3.21 5.66
N ALA A 106 -11.19 3.00 5.66
CA ALA A 106 -10.53 2.18 4.64
C ALA A 106 -11.05 0.73 4.66
N ALA A 107 -11.18 0.11 5.84
CA ALA A 107 -11.75 -1.23 5.97
C ALA A 107 -13.19 -1.32 5.44
N ARG A 108 -14.06 -0.36 5.80
CA ARG A 108 -15.47 -0.31 5.34
C ARG A 108 -15.64 -0.22 3.83
N ASN A 109 -14.66 0.34 3.10
CA ASN A 109 -14.72 0.38 1.64
C ASN A 109 -14.61 -1.00 0.99
N PHE A 110 -14.19 -2.03 1.74
CA PHE A 110 -13.99 -3.40 1.26
C PHE A 110 -15.05 -4.41 1.77
N GLU A 111 -16.01 -3.97 2.60
CA GLU A 111 -17.12 -4.79 3.14
C GLU A 111 -18.27 -4.97 2.15
#